data_AF-A0A496X632-F1
#
_entry.id   AF-A0A496X632-F1
#
_cell.length_a   1.000
_cell.length_b   1.000
_cell.length_c   1.000
_cell.angle_alpha   90.00
_cell.angle_beta   90.00
_cell.angle_gamma   90.00
#
_symmetry.space_group_name_H-M   'P 1'
#
loop_
_entity.id
_entity.type
_entity.pdbx_description
1 polymer ?
#
loop_
_entity_poly.entity_id
_entity_poly.type
_entity_poly.pdbx_seq_one_letter_code
_entity_poly.pdbx_strand_id
1 'polypeptide(L)'
;MLMKNVFGGIFFLSLVTSGLAGCIIQNTHDASETTSALANMDGILLPPGSHPKAQCGIPGVISYQPSPAEIERDNIYQLATYGVVYKDWQTTTWGANPPARGYNIGSILVDTSKNLGEQIVCWARNSVITTGNGTQHGEVRLMTNYLSNAKVSSLKDRSTHSFKLYSTLEPCSMCGGMMTLQSLHTTLYGQTDPDYGDGIQRLEVDTHPAGGFCPYPRGVYSNASNLPIRQQIDTAYAAWQTQGNRGLTIWLTTPEAKELYQQAISQLSSWQVAYTENQIVKDKALDYLSNTVPTKYTVLPYTVGCTGN
;
A
#
# COMPACT_ATOMS: atom_id res chain seq x y z
N MET A 1 7.01 -56.81 47.57
CA MET A 1 6.94 -56.71 49.04
C MET A 1 7.05 -55.22 49.38
N LEU A 2 5.93 -54.55 49.63
CA LEU A 2 5.59 -53.87 50.91
C LEU A 2 6.74 -53.05 51.52
N MET A 3 6.61 -51.81 51.98
CA MET A 3 5.54 -50.81 52.11
C MET A 3 6.22 -49.57 52.76
N LYS A 4 5.76 -48.34 52.43
CA LYS A 4 5.48 -47.17 53.32
C LYS A 4 6.60 -46.62 54.26
N ASN A 5 6.81 -45.31 54.50
CA ASN A 5 5.93 -44.15 54.76
C ASN A 5 6.76 -42.84 54.65
N VAL A 6 6.26 -41.74 54.04
CA VAL A 6 5.50 -40.57 54.58
C VAL A 6 6.34 -39.49 55.29
N PHE A 7 6.30 -38.27 54.72
CA PHE A 7 6.13 -36.90 55.29
C PHE A 7 6.59 -35.91 54.18
N GLY A 8 5.97 -34.81 53.80
CA GLY A 8 4.86 -34.01 54.31
C GLY A 8 5.15 -32.57 53.83
N GLY A 9 4.31 -31.98 52.98
CA GLY A 9 4.59 -30.69 52.36
C GLY A 9 3.34 -30.03 51.80
N ILE A 10 2.70 -29.23 52.64
CA ILE A 10 1.45 -28.50 52.44
C ILE A 10 1.69 -27.36 51.43
N PHE A 11 0.92 -27.33 50.33
CA PHE A 11 0.77 -26.14 49.50
C PHE A 11 -0.69 -25.70 49.51
N PHE A 12 -0.91 -24.45 49.94
CA PHE A 12 -2.20 -23.79 50.02
C PHE A 12 -2.79 -23.59 48.63
N LEU A 13 -3.95 -24.20 48.40
CA LEU A 13 -4.84 -23.90 47.29
C LEU A 13 -5.67 -22.67 47.67
N SER A 14 -5.36 -21.51 47.11
CA SER A 14 -6.24 -20.34 47.23
C SER A 14 -7.28 -20.40 46.10
N LEU A 15 -8.50 -20.80 46.46
CA LEU A 15 -9.70 -20.57 45.66
C LEU A 15 -9.95 -19.05 45.62
N VAL A 16 -9.76 -18.44 44.45
CA VAL A 16 -10.39 -17.16 44.13
C VAL A 16 -11.70 -17.46 43.42
N THR A 17 -12.77 -17.52 44.19
CA THR A 17 -14.14 -17.42 43.71
C THR A 17 -14.63 -15.99 43.91
N SER A 18 -14.86 -15.24 42.83
CA SER A 18 -15.88 -14.17 42.80
C SER A 18 -15.99 -13.56 41.41
N GLY A 19 -17.23 -13.51 40.89
CA GLY A 19 -17.64 -12.47 39.96
C GLY A 19 -17.87 -12.87 38.50
N LEU A 20 -18.73 -13.86 38.24
CA LEU A 20 -19.46 -13.92 36.98
C LEU A 20 -20.41 -12.71 36.88
N ALA A 21 -19.95 -11.60 36.30
CA ALA A 21 -20.85 -10.58 35.77
C ALA A 21 -21.32 -11.07 34.39
N GLY A 22 -22.37 -11.90 34.40
CA GLY A 22 -23.10 -12.26 33.20
C GLY A 22 -23.81 -11.03 32.65
N CYS A 23 -23.29 -10.48 31.56
CA CYS A 23 -24.04 -9.55 30.72
C CYS A 23 -25.06 -10.39 29.94
N ILE A 24 -26.21 -10.65 30.55
CA ILE A 24 -27.37 -11.19 29.86
C ILE A 24 -27.96 -10.03 29.04
N ILE A 25 -27.66 -10.01 27.74
CA ILE A 25 -28.39 -9.19 26.79
C ILE A 25 -29.78 -9.83 26.65
N GLN A 26 -30.74 -9.32 27.41
CA GLN A 26 -32.15 -9.58 27.17
C GLN A 26 -32.55 -8.87 25.87
N ASN A 27 -32.63 -9.64 24.78
CA ASN A 27 -33.36 -9.23 23.58
C ASN A 27 -34.86 -9.23 23.92
N THR A 28 -35.35 -8.10 24.42
CA THR A 28 -36.76 -7.77 24.39
C THR A 28 -36.99 -6.93 23.14
N HIS A 29 -37.46 -7.58 22.07
CA HIS A 29 -38.07 -6.90 20.95
C HIS A 29 -39.40 -6.32 21.44
N ASP A 30 -39.37 -5.08 21.92
CA ASP A 30 -40.57 -4.27 22.07
C ASP A 30 -40.82 -3.57 20.74
N ALA A 31 -41.68 -4.19 19.93
CA ALA A 31 -42.11 -3.70 18.63
C ALA A 31 -43.38 -2.86 18.80
N SER A 32 -43.30 -1.75 19.55
CA SER A 32 -44.30 -0.69 19.49
C SER A 32 -43.76 0.56 20.18
N GLU A 33 -43.23 1.49 19.39
CA GLU A 33 -43.19 2.96 19.65
C GLU A 33 -42.10 3.62 18.80
N THR A 34 -42.28 3.69 17.48
CA THR A 34 -41.62 4.70 16.63
C THR A 34 -42.45 4.96 15.37
N THR A 35 -43.69 5.42 15.53
CA THR A 35 -44.56 5.84 14.41
C THR A 35 -45.03 7.30 14.50
N SER A 36 -44.27 8.19 15.17
CA SER A 36 -44.65 9.61 15.24
C SER A 36 -43.53 10.64 14.97
N ALA A 37 -42.33 10.23 14.56
CA ALA A 37 -41.22 11.16 14.25
C ALA A 37 -40.84 11.23 12.75
N LEU A 38 -41.58 10.58 11.85
CA LEU A 38 -41.30 10.58 10.39
C LEU A 38 -42.28 11.41 9.55
N ALA A 39 -43.20 12.16 10.18
CA ALA A 39 -44.27 12.86 9.46
C ALA A 39 -44.01 14.36 9.20
N ASN A 40 -42.78 14.87 9.40
CA ASN A 40 -42.47 16.30 9.17
C ASN A 40 -41.04 16.52 8.65
N MET A 41 -40.59 15.68 7.71
CA MET A 41 -39.48 16.03 6.83
C MET A 41 -39.97 16.19 5.39
N ASP A 42 -40.95 17.07 5.19
CA ASP A 42 -41.19 17.74 3.89
C ASP A 42 -40.06 18.76 3.59
N GLY A 43 -38.82 18.37 3.90
CA GLY A 43 -37.63 19.09 3.52
C GLY A 43 -37.44 18.87 2.04
N ILE A 44 -37.86 19.86 1.27
CA ILE A 44 -37.49 20.17 -0.13
C ILE A 44 -36.43 19.18 -0.65
N LEU A 45 -36.88 18.03 -1.16
CA LEU A 45 -36.05 17.17 -1.98
C LEU A 45 -35.85 17.97 -3.26
N LEU A 46 -34.78 18.76 -3.29
CA LEU A 46 -34.32 19.36 -4.51
C LEU A 46 -34.21 18.23 -5.53
N PRO A 47 -34.84 18.37 -6.72
CA PRO A 47 -34.76 17.33 -7.73
C PRO A 47 -33.28 17.02 -7.97
N PRO A 48 -32.88 15.74 -8.06
CA PRO A 48 -31.51 15.38 -8.40
C PRO A 48 -31.13 16.09 -9.70
N GLY A 49 -30.28 17.12 -9.59
CA GLY A 49 -29.89 17.98 -10.72
C GLY A 49 -29.97 19.49 -10.49
N SER A 50 -30.41 19.99 -9.34
CA SER A 50 -30.49 21.46 -9.11
C SER A 50 -29.15 22.13 -8.73
N HIS A 51 -28.06 21.37 -8.57
CA HIS A 51 -26.74 21.98 -8.41
C HIS A 51 -26.18 22.32 -9.79
N PRO A 52 -25.84 23.59 -10.06
CA PRO A 52 -25.16 23.94 -11.31
C PRO A 52 -23.93 23.04 -11.46
N LYS A 53 -23.89 22.25 -12.55
CA LYS A 53 -22.73 21.40 -12.85
C LYS A 53 -21.53 22.33 -12.96
N ALA A 54 -20.53 22.11 -12.11
CA ALA A 54 -19.27 22.85 -12.21
C ALA A 54 -18.76 22.68 -13.65
N GLN A 55 -18.39 23.79 -14.30
CA GLN A 55 -17.66 23.71 -15.56
C GLN A 55 -16.43 22.87 -15.30
N CYS A 56 -16.21 21.83 -16.10
CA CYS A 56 -15.00 21.04 -15.99
C CYS A 56 -13.84 22.01 -16.20
N GLY A 57 -13.10 22.30 -15.13
CA GLY A 57 -11.79 22.92 -15.29
C GLY A 57 -11.02 22.01 -16.23
N ILE A 58 -10.43 22.58 -17.30
CA ILE A 58 -9.58 21.81 -18.20
C ILE A 58 -8.58 21.10 -17.28
N PRO A 59 -8.63 19.76 -17.16
CA PRO A 59 -7.57 19.07 -16.47
C PRO A 59 -6.35 19.43 -17.29
N GLY A 60 -5.42 20.18 -16.72
CA GLY A 60 -4.14 20.37 -17.35
C GLY A 60 -3.60 18.96 -17.51
N VAL A 61 -3.67 18.40 -18.72
CA VAL A 61 -2.94 17.20 -19.10
C VAL A 61 -1.49 17.64 -19.15
N ILE A 62 -0.93 17.91 -17.97
CA ILE A 62 0.50 18.07 -17.80
C ILE A 62 1.01 16.65 -18.07
N SER A 63 1.85 16.44 -19.07
CA SER A 63 2.42 15.13 -19.34
C SER A 63 3.62 14.91 -18.42
N TYR A 64 3.72 13.73 -17.78
CA TYR A 64 4.96 13.35 -17.10
C TYR A 64 6.04 13.10 -18.15
N GLN A 65 7.01 14.00 -18.26
CA GLN A 65 8.12 13.93 -19.22
C GLN A 65 9.45 14.01 -18.44
N PRO A 66 9.87 12.91 -17.80
CA PRO A 66 11.10 12.91 -17.03
C PRO A 66 12.32 13.05 -17.95
N SER A 67 13.31 13.79 -17.50
CA SER A 67 14.65 13.81 -18.09
C SER A 67 15.31 12.42 -18.03
N PRO A 68 16.32 12.16 -18.87
CA PRO A 68 17.08 10.91 -18.80
C PRO A 68 17.69 10.61 -17.41
N ALA A 69 18.17 11.64 -16.70
CA ALA A 69 18.66 11.50 -15.34
C ALA A 69 17.54 11.13 -14.34
N GLU A 70 16.34 11.69 -14.50
CA GLU A 70 15.16 11.30 -13.70
C GLU A 70 14.73 9.86 -13.98
N ILE A 71 14.77 9.41 -15.25
CA ILE A 71 14.47 8.02 -15.59
C ILE A 71 15.43 7.06 -14.89
N GLU A 72 16.73 7.40 -14.83
CA GLU A 72 17.69 6.58 -14.07
C GLU A 72 17.38 6.55 -12.57
N ARG A 73 16.98 7.68 -11.96
CA ARG A 73 16.56 7.70 -10.54
C ARG A 73 15.32 6.86 -10.31
N ASP A 74 14.31 7.03 -11.17
CA ASP A 74 13.07 6.25 -11.12
C ASP A 74 13.37 4.74 -11.20
N ASN A 75 14.33 4.33 -12.04
CA ASN A 75 14.79 2.95 -12.14
C ASN A 75 15.48 2.46 -10.86
N ILE A 76 16.39 3.25 -10.27
CA ILE A 76 17.05 2.93 -9.00
C ILE A 76 16.02 2.71 -7.88
N TYR A 77 15.05 3.62 -7.75
CA TYR A 77 14.01 3.52 -6.71
C TYR A 77 13.03 2.37 -6.97
N GLN A 78 12.65 2.11 -8.22
CA GLN A 78 11.81 0.96 -8.53
C GLN A 78 12.53 -0.37 -8.22
N LEU A 79 13.83 -0.48 -8.53
CA LEU A 79 14.66 -1.63 -8.13
C LEU A 79 14.69 -1.80 -6.61
N ALA A 80 14.84 -0.69 -5.89
CA ALA A 80 14.79 -0.71 -4.42
C ALA A 80 13.41 -1.15 -3.89
N THR A 81 12.33 -0.80 -4.57
CA THR A 81 10.97 -1.20 -4.20
C THR A 81 10.78 -2.72 -4.27
N TYR A 82 11.33 -3.40 -5.29
CA TYR A 82 11.37 -4.86 -5.31
C TYR A 82 12.20 -5.42 -4.14
N GLY A 83 13.31 -4.75 -3.82
CA GLY A 83 14.15 -5.07 -2.66
C GLY A 83 13.38 -5.06 -1.35
N VAL A 84 12.48 -4.08 -1.16
CA VAL A 84 11.60 -4.03 0.02
C VAL A 84 10.80 -5.31 0.17
N VAL A 85 10.18 -5.80 -0.90
CA VAL A 85 9.37 -7.03 -0.87
C VAL A 85 10.23 -8.26 -0.64
N TYR A 86 11.34 -8.38 -1.37
CA TYR A 86 12.20 -9.56 -1.33
C TYR A 86 12.86 -9.79 0.03
N LYS A 87 13.25 -8.72 0.76
CA LYS A 87 13.88 -8.86 2.09
C LYS A 87 13.06 -9.69 3.08
N ASP A 88 11.75 -9.76 2.89
CA ASP A 88 10.82 -10.55 3.71
C ASP A 88 9.81 -11.25 2.78
N TRP A 89 10.37 -11.94 1.78
CA TRP A 89 9.61 -12.73 0.83
C TRP A 89 8.91 -13.88 1.55
N GLN A 90 7.61 -14.06 1.30
CA GLN A 90 6.85 -15.17 1.83
C GLN A 90 6.43 -16.14 0.72
N THR A 91 6.40 -17.43 1.02
CA THR A 91 5.87 -18.48 0.14
C THR A 91 4.49 -18.95 0.58
N THR A 92 4.01 -18.47 1.73
CA THR A 92 2.73 -18.84 2.32
C THR A 92 1.60 -17.94 1.84
N THR A 93 0.39 -18.49 1.81
CA THR A 93 -0.86 -17.80 1.45
C THR A 93 -1.81 -17.73 2.65
N TRP A 94 -3.02 -17.19 2.43
CA TRP A 94 -4.07 -17.14 3.45
C TRP A 94 -4.33 -18.52 4.07
N GLY A 95 -4.40 -18.59 5.41
CA GLY A 95 -4.66 -19.82 6.15
C GLY A 95 -3.44 -20.71 6.44
N ALA A 96 -2.23 -20.30 6.01
CA ALA A 96 -1.00 -21.02 6.34
C ALA A 96 -0.57 -20.85 7.81
N ASN A 97 0.31 -21.74 8.29
CA ASN A 97 0.97 -21.65 9.59
C ASN A 97 2.51 -21.74 9.40
N PRO A 98 3.29 -20.67 9.67
CA PRO A 98 2.86 -19.36 10.18
C PRO A 98 2.02 -18.58 9.16
N PRO A 99 1.13 -17.68 9.63
CA PRO A 99 0.30 -16.88 8.74
C PRO A 99 1.15 -15.97 7.87
N ALA A 100 0.77 -15.87 6.59
CA ALA A 100 1.30 -14.88 5.68
C ALA A 100 1.05 -13.46 6.22
N ARG A 101 1.96 -12.53 5.95
CA ARG A 101 1.80 -11.10 6.27
C ARG A 101 0.60 -10.51 5.52
N GLY A 102 0.55 -10.81 4.23
CA GLY A 102 -0.22 -10.16 3.18
C GLY A 102 0.21 -10.78 1.85
N TYR A 103 0.16 -10.02 0.78
CA TYR A 103 0.77 -10.42 -0.50
C TYR A 103 2.21 -9.92 -0.64
N ASN A 104 2.99 -10.50 -1.56
CA ASN A 104 4.33 -10.00 -1.90
C ASN A 104 4.25 -8.75 -2.78
N ILE A 105 3.63 -7.70 -2.22
CA ILE A 105 3.45 -6.38 -2.81
C ILE A 105 3.98 -5.37 -1.81
N GLY A 106 4.74 -4.39 -2.28
CA GLY A 106 5.33 -3.36 -1.43
C GLY A 106 5.55 -2.06 -2.17
N SER A 107 5.85 -1.02 -1.40
CA SER A 107 5.94 0.34 -1.91
C SER A 107 6.96 1.16 -1.11
N ILE A 108 7.53 2.18 -1.74
CA ILE A 108 8.34 3.22 -1.10
C ILE A 108 7.81 4.61 -1.47
N LEU A 109 8.01 5.57 -0.57
CA LEU A 109 7.73 6.99 -0.79
C LEU A 109 9.05 7.74 -0.85
N VAL A 110 9.23 8.53 -1.90
CA VAL A 110 10.42 9.35 -2.11
C VAL A 110 10.02 10.82 -2.04
N ASP A 111 10.72 11.58 -1.20
CA ASP A 111 10.68 13.03 -1.24
C ASP A 111 11.68 13.50 -2.30
N THR A 112 11.18 14.25 -3.29
CA THR A 112 11.96 14.82 -4.39
C THR A 112 12.31 16.30 -4.18
N SER A 113 12.12 16.82 -2.96
CA SER A 113 12.52 18.17 -2.59
C SER A 113 14.02 18.41 -2.86
N LYS A 114 14.32 19.46 -3.63
CA LYS A 114 15.71 19.81 -3.99
C LYS A 114 16.56 20.23 -2.78
N ASN A 115 15.92 20.63 -1.68
CA ASN A 115 16.59 21.19 -0.53
C ASN A 115 17.18 20.13 0.42
N LEU A 116 16.61 18.93 0.47
CA LEU A 116 17.06 17.83 1.35
C LEU A 116 17.82 16.74 0.59
N GLY A 117 17.84 16.83 -0.75
CA GLY A 117 18.33 15.78 -1.63
C GLY A 117 17.34 14.62 -1.70
N GLU A 118 17.02 14.20 -2.92
CA GLU A 118 16.04 13.14 -3.17
C GLU A 118 16.34 11.89 -2.33
N GLN A 119 15.34 11.39 -1.60
CA GLN A 119 15.52 10.28 -0.66
C GLN A 119 14.23 9.53 -0.34
N ILE A 120 14.38 8.25 0.02
CA ILE A 120 13.29 7.42 0.53
C ILE A 120 12.95 7.89 1.94
N VAL A 121 11.70 8.28 2.16
CA VAL A 121 11.20 8.76 3.46
C VAL A 121 10.32 7.74 4.17
N CYS A 122 9.82 6.72 3.46
CA CYS A 122 8.94 5.70 4.04
C CYS A 122 8.91 4.47 3.13
N TRP A 123 8.63 3.31 3.71
CA TRP A 123 8.36 2.05 2.98
C TRP A 123 7.19 1.31 3.63
N ALA A 124 6.53 0.43 2.87
CA ALA A 124 5.56 -0.51 3.43
C ALA A 124 5.41 -1.75 2.55
N ARG A 125 4.84 -2.80 3.16
CA ARG A 125 4.42 -4.04 2.48
C ARG A 125 2.94 -4.28 2.73
N ASN A 126 2.27 -4.89 1.78
CA ASN A 126 0.91 -5.38 1.95
C ASN A 126 0.85 -6.29 3.19
N SER A 127 -0.13 -6.02 4.07
CA SER A 127 -0.29 -6.67 5.37
C SER A 127 -1.74 -7.04 5.68
N VAL A 128 -2.56 -7.27 4.64
CA VAL A 128 -4.02 -7.51 4.80
C VAL A 128 -4.35 -8.72 5.69
N ILE A 129 -3.48 -9.72 5.71
CA ILE A 129 -3.70 -10.98 6.45
C ILE A 129 -3.39 -10.80 7.93
N THR A 130 -2.16 -10.35 8.25
CA THR A 130 -1.74 -10.15 9.66
C THR A 130 -2.53 -9.08 10.39
N THR A 131 -3.09 -8.10 9.67
CA THR A 131 -3.92 -7.05 10.25
C THR A 131 -5.41 -7.39 10.29
N GLY A 132 -5.84 -8.45 9.60
CA GLY A 132 -7.27 -8.75 9.42
C GLY A 132 -8.04 -7.62 8.73
N ASN A 133 -7.36 -6.76 7.96
CA ASN A 133 -7.94 -5.56 7.36
C ASN A 133 -7.59 -5.47 5.87
N GLY A 134 -8.60 -5.62 5.02
CA GLY A 134 -8.46 -5.57 3.56
C GLY A 134 -7.93 -4.25 3.01
N THR A 135 -7.98 -3.14 3.76
CA THR A 135 -7.45 -1.85 3.30
C THR A 135 -5.93 -1.75 3.41
N GLN A 136 -5.27 -2.71 4.07
CA GLN A 136 -3.85 -2.67 4.43
C GLN A 136 -2.93 -3.09 3.27
N HIS A 137 -3.19 -2.54 2.09
CA HIS A 137 -2.34 -2.62 0.91
C HIS A 137 -1.01 -1.86 1.14
N GLY A 138 0.00 -2.14 0.32
CA GLY A 138 1.34 -1.55 0.49
C GLY A 138 1.30 -0.02 0.41
N GLU A 139 0.58 0.51 -0.56
CA GLU A 139 0.45 1.93 -0.87
C GLU A 139 -0.34 2.68 0.20
N VAL A 140 -1.48 2.12 0.63
CA VAL A 140 -2.29 2.72 1.70
C VAL A 140 -1.49 2.77 3.00
N ARG A 141 -0.84 1.66 3.38
CA ARG A 141 0.01 1.59 4.57
C ARG A 141 1.14 2.61 4.51
N LEU A 142 1.85 2.66 3.40
CA LEU A 142 2.94 3.60 3.15
C LEU A 142 2.48 5.03 3.43
N MET A 143 1.39 5.46 2.79
CA MET A 143 0.90 6.81 2.91
C MET A 143 0.37 7.11 4.32
N THR A 144 -0.40 6.21 4.92
CA THR A 144 -0.90 6.42 6.29
C THR A 144 0.24 6.48 7.31
N ASN A 145 1.28 5.66 7.15
CA ASN A 145 2.44 5.68 8.03
C ASN A 145 3.20 6.99 7.91
N TYR A 146 3.47 7.44 6.68
CA TYR A 146 4.17 8.70 6.45
C TYR A 146 3.37 9.90 7.00
N LEU A 147 2.10 10.03 6.63
CA LEU A 147 1.25 11.16 7.06
C LEU A 147 1.13 11.22 8.59
N SER A 148 0.95 10.07 9.25
CA SER A 148 0.89 9.96 10.70
C SER A 148 2.21 10.37 11.36
N ASN A 149 3.33 9.85 10.85
CA ASN A 149 4.65 10.10 11.41
C ASN A 149 5.14 11.53 11.19
N ALA A 150 4.98 12.06 9.98
CA ALA A 150 5.33 13.44 9.63
C ALA A 150 4.30 14.47 10.15
N LYS A 151 3.16 14.01 10.70
CA LYS A 151 2.06 14.85 11.19
C LYS A 151 1.57 15.86 10.15
N VAL A 152 1.42 15.40 8.91
CA VAL A 152 0.89 16.18 7.79
C VAL A 152 -0.42 15.59 7.29
N SER A 153 -1.33 16.45 6.81
CA SER A 153 -2.67 16.06 6.37
C SER A 153 -2.75 15.65 4.89
N SER A 154 -1.68 15.84 4.12
CA SER A 154 -1.60 15.51 2.69
C SER A 154 -0.16 15.54 2.19
N LEU A 155 0.10 14.90 1.05
CA LEU A 155 1.35 14.99 0.28
C LEU A 155 1.38 16.19 -0.67
N LYS A 156 0.38 17.08 -0.60
CA LYS A 156 0.29 18.27 -1.45
C LYS A 156 1.57 19.09 -1.39
N ASP A 157 2.04 19.47 -2.57
CA ASP A 157 3.22 20.30 -2.74
C ASP A 157 3.11 21.59 -1.93
N ARG A 158 4.02 21.74 -0.96
CA ARG A 158 4.24 22.97 -0.21
C ARG A 158 5.25 23.85 -0.94
N SER A 159 5.08 24.11 -2.24
CA SER A 159 6.03 24.87 -3.09
C SER A 159 7.51 24.40 -3.05
N THR A 160 7.81 23.29 -2.38
CA THR A 160 9.15 22.89 -1.95
C THR A 160 9.32 21.38 -1.85
N HIS A 161 8.23 20.60 -1.88
CA HIS A 161 8.26 19.15 -1.67
C HIS A 161 7.31 18.50 -2.67
N SER A 162 7.85 17.64 -3.53
CA SER A 162 7.04 16.76 -4.38
C SER A 162 7.34 15.32 -4.01
N PHE A 163 6.31 14.49 -3.93
CA PHE A 163 6.45 13.09 -3.56
C PHE A 163 6.23 12.20 -4.78
N LYS A 164 7.09 11.19 -4.91
CA LYS A 164 6.90 10.06 -5.83
C LYS A 164 6.69 8.79 -5.02
N LEU A 165 5.71 7.99 -5.43
CA LEU A 165 5.48 6.66 -4.90
C LEU A 165 5.97 5.62 -5.91
N TYR A 166 6.65 4.59 -5.43
CA TYR A 166 7.01 3.44 -6.25
C TYR A 166 6.36 2.22 -5.64
N SER A 167 5.67 1.41 -6.45
CA SER A 167 4.99 0.20 -6.02
C SER A 167 5.48 -1.00 -6.85
N THR A 168 5.52 -2.19 -6.28
CA THR A 168 5.89 -3.39 -7.05
C THR A 168 4.77 -3.90 -7.95
N LEU A 169 3.52 -3.50 -7.68
CA LEU A 169 2.33 -3.81 -8.47
C LEU A 169 1.53 -2.53 -8.75
N GLU A 170 0.86 -2.49 -9.90
CA GLU A 170 -0.01 -1.40 -10.30
C GLU A 170 -1.08 -1.09 -9.22
N PRO A 171 -1.25 0.19 -8.82
CA PRO A 171 -2.21 0.53 -7.78
C PRO A 171 -3.66 0.29 -8.19
N CYS A 172 -4.40 -0.42 -7.34
CA CYS A 172 -5.83 -0.61 -7.54
C CYS A 172 -6.64 0.66 -7.24
N SER A 173 -7.95 0.67 -7.55
CA SER A 173 -8.82 1.85 -7.34
C SER A 173 -8.82 2.40 -5.90
N MET A 174 -8.69 1.55 -4.89
CA MET A 174 -8.58 2.00 -3.49
C MET A 174 -7.28 2.78 -3.26
N CYS A 175 -6.15 2.22 -3.69
CA CYS A 175 -4.84 2.87 -3.58
C CYS A 175 -4.81 4.15 -4.41
N GLY A 176 -5.30 4.12 -5.64
CA GLY A 176 -5.41 5.28 -6.52
C GLY A 176 -6.27 6.41 -5.95
N GLY A 177 -7.42 6.07 -5.35
CA GLY A 177 -8.25 7.02 -4.63
C GLY A 177 -7.52 7.68 -3.45
N MET A 178 -6.76 6.91 -2.66
CA MET A 178 -5.92 7.45 -1.59
C MET A 178 -4.83 8.39 -2.14
N MET A 179 -4.12 8.00 -3.20
CA MET A 179 -3.10 8.84 -3.85
C MET A 179 -3.67 10.18 -4.31
N THR A 180 -4.82 10.13 -4.98
CA THR A 180 -5.57 11.29 -5.47
C THR A 180 -6.02 12.21 -4.33
N LEU A 181 -6.62 11.63 -3.27
CA LEU A 181 -7.12 12.38 -2.11
C LEU A 181 -5.99 13.04 -1.31
N GLN A 182 -4.81 12.44 -1.28
CA GLN A 182 -3.64 12.97 -0.59
C GLN A 182 -2.75 13.83 -1.48
N SER A 183 -3.15 14.08 -2.74
CA SER A 183 -2.41 14.91 -3.69
C SER A 183 -0.99 14.39 -3.97
N LEU A 184 -0.83 13.07 -4.09
CA LEU A 184 0.40 12.48 -4.63
C LEU A 184 0.58 12.96 -6.07
N HIS A 185 1.79 13.34 -6.45
CA HIS A 185 2.05 13.83 -7.80
C HIS A 185 2.24 12.67 -8.80
N THR A 186 3.11 11.72 -8.46
CA THR A 186 3.50 10.63 -9.36
C THR A 186 3.58 9.30 -8.62
N THR A 187 3.14 8.24 -9.29
CA THR A 187 3.38 6.85 -8.93
C THR A 187 3.98 6.09 -10.10
N LEU A 188 4.97 5.25 -9.82
CA LEU A 188 5.49 4.27 -10.76
C LEU A 188 5.23 2.86 -10.24
N TYR A 189 4.97 1.91 -11.13
CA TYR A 189 4.71 0.52 -10.75
C TYR A 189 5.56 -0.51 -11.51
N GLY A 190 5.90 -1.57 -10.78
CA GLY A 190 6.82 -2.62 -11.21
C GLY A 190 6.18 -3.87 -11.84
N GLN A 191 4.86 -3.95 -11.90
CA GLN A 191 4.12 -5.04 -12.55
C GLN A 191 2.74 -4.51 -12.91
N THR A 192 2.26 -4.82 -14.10
CA THR A 192 0.90 -4.48 -14.54
C THR A 192 -0.11 -5.38 -13.82
N ASP A 193 -1.21 -4.83 -13.31
CA ASP A 193 -2.29 -5.63 -12.71
C ASP A 193 -3.44 -5.77 -13.71
N PRO A 194 -3.59 -6.91 -14.41
CA PRO A 194 -4.63 -7.06 -15.43
C PRO A 194 -6.05 -7.13 -14.85
N ASP A 195 -6.19 -7.44 -13.56
CA ASP A 195 -7.49 -7.66 -12.93
C ASP A 195 -7.98 -6.37 -12.22
N TYR A 196 -7.06 -5.64 -11.57
CA TYR A 196 -7.39 -4.49 -10.72
C TYR A 196 -6.64 -3.20 -11.05
N GLY A 197 -5.80 -3.21 -12.09
CA GLY A 197 -5.08 -2.03 -12.61
C GLY A 197 -6.02 -0.99 -13.22
N ASP A 198 -5.45 0.09 -13.78
CA ASP A 198 -6.15 1.28 -14.28
C ASP A 198 -7.00 2.03 -13.24
N GLY A 199 -6.75 1.81 -11.94
CA GLY A 199 -7.53 2.40 -10.86
C GLY A 199 -7.49 3.94 -10.86
N ILE A 200 -6.32 4.52 -11.15
CA ILE A 200 -6.12 5.97 -11.21
C ILE A 200 -6.70 6.54 -12.50
N GLN A 201 -6.46 5.87 -13.63
CA GLN A 201 -6.92 6.26 -14.96
C GLN A 201 -8.44 6.38 -14.99
N ARG A 202 -9.17 5.50 -14.28
CA ARG A 202 -10.64 5.59 -14.13
C ARG A 202 -11.09 6.87 -13.42
N LEU A 203 -10.29 7.46 -12.53
CA LEU A 203 -10.59 8.75 -11.89
C LEU A 203 -10.33 9.94 -12.82
N GLU A 204 -9.56 9.73 -13.89
CA GLU A 204 -9.18 10.75 -14.88
C GLU A 204 -10.10 10.79 -16.10
N VAL A 205 -10.99 9.81 -16.26
CA VAL A 205 -11.94 9.76 -17.40
C VAL A 205 -12.93 10.91 -17.33
N ASP A 206 -12.98 11.72 -18.39
CA ASP A 206 -14.03 12.72 -18.56
C ASP A 206 -15.32 12.08 -19.09
N THR A 207 -16.27 11.86 -18.19
CA THR A 207 -17.60 11.33 -18.54
C THR A 207 -18.65 12.43 -18.71
N HIS A 208 -18.30 13.71 -18.51
CA HIS A 208 -19.21 14.84 -18.65
C HIS A 208 -19.85 14.94 -20.05
N PRO A 209 -19.14 14.71 -21.17
CA PRO A 209 -19.75 14.71 -22.51
C PRO A 209 -20.90 13.70 -22.67
N ALA A 210 -20.90 12.63 -21.86
CA ALA A 210 -21.95 11.62 -21.83
C ALA A 210 -22.97 11.84 -20.68
N GLY A 211 -23.01 13.05 -20.10
CA GLY A 211 -23.92 13.40 -19.00
C GLY A 211 -23.41 13.05 -17.60
N GLY A 212 -22.22 12.45 -17.49
CA GLY A 212 -21.59 12.06 -16.23
C GLY A 212 -20.88 13.20 -15.50
N PHE A 213 -19.72 12.88 -14.92
CA PHE A 213 -18.91 13.75 -14.09
C PHE A 213 -17.61 14.16 -14.79
N CYS A 214 -17.11 15.34 -14.45
CA CYS A 214 -15.75 15.75 -14.82
C CYS A 214 -14.72 14.81 -14.15
N PRO A 215 -13.49 14.72 -14.69
CA PRO A 215 -12.38 14.04 -14.03
C PRO A 215 -12.17 14.53 -12.60
N TYR A 216 -11.63 13.67 -11.75
CA TYR A 216 -11.29 14.07 -10.39
C TYR A 216 -10.18 15.15 -10.44
N PRO A 217 -10.34 16.29 -9.73
CA PRO A 217 -9.50 17.48 -9.95
C PRO A 217 -8.04 17.38 -9.43
N ARG A 218 -7.62 16.22 -8.93
CA ARG A 218 -6.29 15.96 -8.33
C ARG A 218 -5.64 14.74 -9.00
N GLY A 219 -5.38 14.86 -10.30
CA GLY A 219 -4.77 13.80 -11.11
C GLY A 219 -3.44 13.34 -10.54
N VAL A 220 -3.10 12.06 -10.79
CA VAL A 220 -1.88 11.42 -10.32
C VAL A 220 -1.24 10.73 -11.50
N TYR A 221 0.02 11.02 -11.80
CA TYR A 221 0.72 10.28 -12.86
C TYR A 221 0.93 8.83 -12.46
N SER A 222 0.26 7.90 -13.11
CA SER A 222 0.47 6.47 -12.91
C SER A 222 1.09 5.85 -14.14
N ASN A 223 2.38 5.51 -14.04
CA ASN A 223 3.12 4.94 -15.17
C ASN A 223 3.80 3.63 -14.78
N ALA A 224 3.79 2.67 -15.70
CA ALA A 224 4.60 1.48 -15.57
C ALA A 224 6.09 1.86 -15.62
N SER A 225 6.92 1.21 -14.80
CA SER A 225 8.37 1.38 -14.85
C SER A 225 8.94 0.98 -16.22
N ASN A 226 9.99 1.69 -16.64
CA ASN A 226 10.75 1.44 -17.87
C ASN A 226 11.81 0.34 -17.71
N LEU A 227 11.93 -0.27 -16.53
CA LEU A 227 12.90 -1.33 -16.28
C LEU A 227 12.62 -2.59 -17.11
N PRO A 228 13.64 -3.21 -17.72
CA PRO A 228 13.49 -4.52 -18.37
C PRO A 228 12.98 -5.62 -17.43
N ILE A 229 13.34 -5.60 -16.13
CA ILE A 229 12.86 -6.60 -15.17
C ILE A 229 11.33 -6.54 -14.99
N ARG A 230 10.70 -5.36 -15.15
CA ARG A 230 9.24 -5.23 -15.14
C ARG A 230 8.61 -6.04 -16.28
N GLN A 231 9.16 -5.91 -17.49
CA GLN A 231 8.65 -6.66 -18.66
C GLN A 231 8.84 -8.17 -18.48
N GLN A 232 9.94 -8.60 -17.85
CA GLN A 232 10.17 -10.01 -17.50
C GLN A 232 9.12 -10.51 -16.51
N ILE A 233 8.78 -9.72 -15.48
CA ILE A 233 7.71 -10.02 -14.52
C ILE A 233 6.34 -10.14 -15.22
N ASP A 234 5.97 -9.15 -16.05
CA ASP A 234 4.70 -9.17 -16.79
C ASP A 234 4.62 -10.40 -17.72
N THR A 235 5.72 -10.71 -18.43
CA THR A 235 5.80 -11.85 -19.35
C THR A 235 5.73 -13.19 -18.62
N ALA A 236 6.44 -13.34 -17.50
CA ALA A 236 6.43 -14.56 -16.70
C ALA A 236 5.02 -14.83 -16.12
N TYR A 237 4.35 -13.78 -15.63
CA TYR A 237 2.97 -13.92 -15.17
C TYR A 237 2.01 -14.32 -16.30
N ALA A 238 2.10 -13.66 -17.46
CA ALA A 238 1.29 -14.02 -18.62
C ALA A 238 1.52 -15.49 -19.06
N ALA A 239 2.77 -15.94 -19.09
CA ALA A 239 3.12 -17.33 -19.40
C ALA A 239 2.51 -18.30 -18.38
N TRP A 240 2.54 -17.97 -17.08
CA TRP A 240 1.91 -18.76 -16.03
C TRP A 240 0.38 -18.87 -16.20
N GLN A 241 -0.28 -17.80 -16.66
CA GLN A 241 -1.72 -17.82 -16.97
C GLN A 241 -2.07 -18.74 -18.14
N THR A 242 -1.19 -18.88 -19.15
CA THR A 242 -1.44 -19.79 -20.29
C THR A 242 -1.52 -21.27 -19.89
N GLN A 243 -1.00 -21.61 -18.71
CA GLN A 243 -1.07 -22.96 -18.11
C GLN A 243 -2.39 -23.21 -17.36
N GLY A 244 -3.36 -22.28 -17.44
CA GLY A 244 -4.65 -22.37 -16.77
C GLY A 244 -4.65 -21.85 -15.32
N ASN A 245 -3.51 -21.35 -14.83
CA ASN A 245 -3.42 -20.79 -13.49
C ASN A 245 -4.06 -19.39 -13.41
N ARG A 246 -4.58 -19.03 -12.23
CA ARG A 246 -5.25 -17.74 -11.96
C ARG A 246 -4.78 -17.15 -10.64
N GLY A 247 -4.87 -15.82 -10.52
CA GLY A 247 -4.54 -15.08 -9.31
C GLY A 247 -3.09 -14.61 -9.29
N LEU A 248 -2.88 -13.33 -9.59
CA LEU A 248 -1.56 -12.69 -9.56
C LEU A 248 -0.89 -12.84 -8.19
N THR A 249 -1.66 -12.71 -7.11
CA THR A 249 -1.15 -12.84 -5.74
C THR A 249 -0.67 -14.26 -5.40
N ILE A 250 -1.17 -15.29 -6.09
CA ILE A 250 -0.70 -16.67 -5.97
C ILE A 250 0.59 -16.85 -6.78
N TRP A 251 0.65 -16.31 -8.01
CA TRP A 251 1.89 -16.33 -8.79
C TRP A 251 3.04 -15.63 -8.05
N LEU A 252 2.75 -14.54 -7.34
CA LEU A 252 3.72 -13.82 -6.50
C LEU A 252 4.23 -14.63 -5.29
N THR A 253 3.80 -15.87 -5.06
CA THR A 253 4.42 -16.77 -4.06
C THR A 253 5.31 -17.85 -4.70
N THR A 254 5.41 -17.89 -6.03
CA THR A 254 6.18 -18.92 -6.76
C THR A 254 7.70 -18.67 -6.67
N PRO A 255 8.52 -19.73 -6.89
CA PRO A 255 9.98 -19.58 -7.02
C PRO A 255 10.38 -18.65 -8.16
N GLU A 256 9.70 -18.73 -9.31
CA GLU A 256 9.99 -17.89 -10.49
C GLU A 256 9.80 -16.39 -10.18
N ALA A 257 8.68 -16.01 -9.56
CA ALA A 257 8.46 -14.62 -9.14
C ALA A 257 9.53 -14.16 -8.13
N LYS A 258 9.92 -15.04 -7.20
CA LYS A 258 10.98 -14.75 -6.22
C LYS A 258 12.32 -14.49 -6.89
N GLU A 259 12.69 -15.30 -7.87
CA GLU A 259 13.94 -15.19 -8.62
C GLU A 259 14.01 -13.85 -9.36
N LEU A 260 12.92 -13.39 -9.98
CA LEU A 260 12.86 -12.08 -10.64
C LEU A 260 13.04 -10.92 -9.66
N TYR A 261 12.45 -11.01 -8.45
CA TYR A 261 12.65 -10.00 -7.41
C TYR A 261 14.09 -10.02 -6.85
N GLN A 262 14.69 -11.21 -6.73
CA GLN A 262 16.10 -11.35 -6.38
C GLN A 262 17.01 -10.71 -7.45
N GLN A 263 16.69 -10.95 -8.72
CA GLN A 263 17.42 -10.38 -9.85
C GLN A 263 17.35 -8.84 -9.82
N ALA A 264 16.21 -8.24 -9.46
CA ALA A 264 16.09 -6.79 -9.30
C ALA A 264 17.08 -6.22 -8.26
N ILE A 265 17.28 -6.89 -7.11
CA ILE A 265 18.28 -6.45 -6.12
C ILE A 265 19.70 -6.59 -6.66
N SER A 266 19.99 -7.69 -7.37
CA SER A 266 21.29 -7.89 -8.01
C SER A 266 21.56 -6.78 -9.01
N GLN A 267 20.56 -6.37 -9.81
CA GLN A 267 20.64 -5.23 -10.72
C GLN A 267 20.86 -3.91 -9.97
N LEU A 268 20.19 -3.65 -8.85
CA LEU A 268 20.43 -2.44 -8.05
C LEU A 268 21.87 -2.37 -7.56
N SER A 269 22.39 -3.47 -7.03
CA SER A 269 23.74 -3.55 -6.49
C SER A 269 24.79 -3.29 -7.58
N SER A 270 24.61 -3.92 -8.75
CA SER A 270 25.54 -3.81 -9.88
C SER A 270 25.28 -2.62 -10.80
N TRP A 271 24.25 -1.81 -10.54
CA TRP A 271 23.83 -0.71 -11.41
C TRP A 271 24.98 0.24 -11.70
N GLN A 272 25.29 0.46 -12.98
CA GLN A 272 26.29 1.43 -13.41
C GLN A 272 25.60 2.76 -13.66
N VAL A 273 25.92 3.74 -12.82
CA VAL A 273 25.31 5.07 -12.88
C VAL A 273 25.81 5.81 -14.11
N ALA A 274 24.89 6.22 -14.98
CA ALA A 274 25.19 7.00 -16.17
C ALA A 274 25.30 8.51 -15.86
N TYR A 275 24.55 9.00 -14.87
CA TYR A 275 24.53 10.40 -14.46
C TYR A 275 25.14 10.54 -13.06
N THR A 276 26.29 11.20 -12.94
CA THR A 276 27.09 11.18 -11.69
C THR A 276 26.30 11.70 -10.47
N GLU A 277 25.36 12.62 -10.66
CA GLU A 277 24.44 13.09 -9.62
C GLU A 277 23.54 11.99 -9.03
N ASN A 278 23.31 10.89 -9.76
CA ASN A 278 22.49 9.77 -9.31
C ASN A 278 23.28 8.73 -8.50
N GLN A 279 24.60 8.88 -8.37
CA GLN A 279 25.40 7.96 -7.54
C GLN A 279 24.94 7.99 -6.09
N ILE A 280 24.69 9.19 -5.54
CA ILE A 280 24.17 9.34 -4.17
C ILE A 280 22.77 8.72 -4.01
N VAL A 281 21.96 8.73 -5.08
CA VAL A 281 20.61 8.13 -5.08
C VAL A 281 20.73 6.61 -4.98
N LYS A 282 21.61 6.00 -5.79
CA LYS A 282 21.92 4.57 -5.71
C LYS A 282 22.42 4.18 -4.32
N ASP A 283 23.38 4.93 -3.79
CA ASP A 283 24.01 4.63 -2.50
C ASP A 283 22.99 4.74 -1.35
N LYS A 284 22.18 5.81 -1.32
CA LYS A 284 21.10 5.98 -0.35
C LYS A 284 20.04 4.87 -0.46
N ALA A 285 19.70 4.43 -1.67
CA ALA A 285 18.73 3.34 -1.85
C ALA A 285 19.25 2.00 -1.30
N LEU A 286 20.52 1.68 -1.55
CA LEU A 286 21.18 0.48 -1.01
C LEU A 286 21.32 0.53 0.51
N ASP A 287 21.71 1.70 1.06
CA ASP A 287 21.80 1.94 2.50
C ASP A 287 20.43 1.76 3.17
N TYR A 288 19.40 2.40 2.63
CA TYR A 288 18.04 2.33 3.15
C TYR A 288 17.51 0.90 3.17
N LEU A 289 17.73 0.14 2.09
CA LEU A 289 17.39 -1.28 2.06
C LEU A 289 18.14 -2.08 3.11
N SER A 290 19.43 -1.85 3.27
CA SER A 290 20.28 -2.63 4.17
C SER A 290 19.94 -2.36 5.64
N ASN A 291 19.79 -1.08 5.98
CA ASN A 291 19.78 -0.59 7.35
C ASN A 291 18.38 -0.22 7.89
N THR A 292 17.42 0.11 7.01
CA THR A 292 16.08 0.54 7.45
C THR A 292 15.01 -0.53 7.24
N VAL A 293 15.10 -1.30 6.15
CA VAL A 293 14.09 -2.30 5.81
C VAL A 293 14.38 -3.64 6.51
N PRO A 294 13.50 -4.16 7.39
CA PRO A 294 13.75 -5.39 8.12
C PRO A 294 13.61 -6.63 7.23
N THR A 295 14.38 -7.67 7.55
CA THR A 295 14.35 -8.99 6.89
C THR A 295 13.19 -9.88 7.34
N LYS A 296 12.50 -9.47 8.41
CA LYS A 296 11.31 -10.15 8.90
C LYS A 296 10.26 -9.11 9.22
N TYR A 297 9.04 -9.29 8.73
CA TYR A 297 7.94 -8.46 9.17
C TYR A 297 7.60 -8.75 10.62
N THR A 298 7.63 -7.70 11.42
CA THR A 298 6.89 -7.60 12.67
C THR A 298 5.65 -6.76 12.38
N VAL A 299 4.56 -6.95 13.14
CA VAL A 299 3.41 -6.04 13.05
C VAL A 299 3.90 -4.65 13.44
N LEU A 300 4.25 -3.85 12.44
CA LEU A 300 4.82 -2.54 12.67
C LEU A 300 3.68 -1.62 13.11
N PRO A 301 3.81 -0.93 14.26
CA PRO A 301 2.95 0.21 14.52
C PRO A 301 3.15 1.25 13.39
N TYR A 302 2.16 2.11 13.18
CA TYR A 302 2.06 3.08 12.07
C TYR A 302 3.21 4.11 11.94
N THR A 303 4.36 3.90 12.60
CA THR A 303 5.47 4.85 12.71
C THR A 303 6.85 4.27 12.42
N VAL A 304 7.01 2.93 12.32
CA VAL A 304 8.35 2.34 12.12
C VAL A 304 8.75 2.37 10.65
N GLY A 305 9.93 2.92 10.37
CA GLY A 305 10.53 2.93 9.03
C GLY A 305 10.17 4.14 8.16
N CYS A 306 9.53 5.16 8.73
CA CYS A 306 9.29 6.42 8.05
C CYS A 306 10.00 7.55 8.80
N THR A 307 10.68 8.42 8.08
CA THR A 307 11.30 9.63 8.63
C THR A 307 10.30 10.78 8.50
N GLY A 308 10.04 11.48 9.60
CA GLY A 308 9.31 12.75 9.56
C GLY A 308 10.27 13.86 9.12
N ASN A 309 9.75 14.83 8.38
CA ASN A 309 10.47 16.07 8.08
C ASN A 309 10.55 16.97 9.32
#